data_AF-A0A1C5STP7-F1
#
_entry.id   AF-A0A1C5STP7-F1
#
_cell.length_a   1.000
_cell.length_b   1.000
_cell.length_c   1.000
_cell.angle_alpha   90.00
_cell.angle_beta   90.00
_cell.angle_gamma   90.00
#
_symmetry.space_group_name_H-M   'P 1'
#
loop_
_entity.id
_entity.type
_entity.pdbx_description
1 polymer ?
#
loop_
_entity_poly.entity_id
_entity_poly.type
_entity_poly.pdbx_seq_one_letter_code
_entity_poly.pdbx_strand_id
1 'polypeptide(L)'
;MRLSDRKYVADKGKQFVLTEKGKKECASYRHKTVGEPVDECSMVAVAHKVDNGYVIETAIKGWTKLKGFEVVYYKNGYRLPAGNPQVFPVRKRAEIYKKHYESYPWFDNGLLIEEVEYEGVPLGESRTYNGKEVIDKEHYFGLDACEAGDYFSEDIINEFVDILPPTYMRCNCLQIGEPVSHLFDENGKWRATYSTFKRIANGIWEYCGDCFKRENIKRGNVEGRYDI
;
A
#
# COMPACT_ATOMS: atom_id res chain seq x y z
N MET A 1 18.64 18.88 5.24
CA MET A 1 17.20 19.21 5.19
C MET A 1 16.91 20.55 4.50
N ARG A 2 15.69 20.70 3.95
CA ARG A 2 15.13 21.96 3.42
C ARG A 2 13.82 22.34 4.11
N LEU A 3 13.55 23.63 4.31
CA LEU A 3 12.29 24.14 4.88
C LEU A 3 11.26 24.41 3.78
N SER A 4 10.03 23.89 3.94
CA SER A 4 8.87 24.12 3.07
C SER A 4 7.60 24.13 3.92
N ASP A 5 6.75 25.15 3.81
CA ASP A 5 5.44 25.22 4.50
C ASP A 5 5.49 24.85 6.00
N ARG A 6 6.44 25.43 6.74
CA ARG A 6 6.67 25.17 8.18
C ARG A 6 7.02 23.72 8.52
N LYS A 7 7.53 22.96 7.55
CA LYS A 7 8.06 21.60 7.74
C LYS A 7 9.45 21.51 7.15
N TYR A 8 10.34 20.79 7.83
CA TYR A 8 11.60 20.36 7.23
C TYR A 8 11.38 19.04 6.50
N VAL A 9 11.97 18.95 5.30
CA VAL A 9 12.11 17.70 4.55
C VAL A 9 13.55 17.25 4.70
N ALA A 10 13.75 16.01 5.14
CA ALA A 10 15.06 15.41 5.32
C ALA A 10 15.81 15.32 3.97
N ASP A 11 17.14 15.36 4.01
CA ASP A 11 17.95 15.04 2.84
C ASP A 11 17.71 13.59 2.40
N LYS A 12 17.98 13.32 1.12
CA LYS A 12 17.84 11.98 0.56
C LYS A 12 18.65 10.96 1.38
N GLY A 13 18.02 9.84 1.73
CA GLY A 13 18.62 8.79 2.56
C GLY A 13 18.71 9.11 4.05
N LYS A 14 18.02 10.15 4.51
CA LYS A 14 17.94 10.54 5.92
C LYS A 14 16.49 10.65 6.37
N GLN A 15 16.28 10.58 7.69
CA GLN A 15 14.98 10.71 8.35
C GLN A 15 15.11 11.50 9.66
N PHE A 16 14.00 11.97 10.21
CA PHE A 16 13.95 12.59 11.53
C PHE A 16 13.67 11.55 12.61
N VAL A 17 14.50 11.55 13.65
CA VAL A 17 14.36 10.65 14.81
C VAL A 17 14.28 11.43 16.11
N LEU A 18 13.64 10.86 17.13
CA LEU A 18 13.46 11.45 18.45
C LEU A 18 14.79 11.65 19.18
N THR A 19 14.98 12.80 19.81
CA THR A 19 16.11 13.08 20.70
C THR A 19 15.74 12.87 22.17
N GLU A 20 16.76 12.75 23.04
CA GLU A 20 16.57 12.75 24.50
C GLU A 20 15.81 13.99 25.00
N LYS A 21 16.16 15.16 24.45
CA LYS A 21 15.48 16.42 24.76
C LYS A 21 14.00 16.36 24.37
N GLY A 22 13.71 15.86 23.17
CA GLY A 22 12.35 15.68 22.68
C GLY A 22 11.52 14.77 23.57
N LYS A 23 12.08 13.63 23.99
CA LYS A 23 11.40 12.69 24.89
C LYS A 23 11.09 13.30 26.25
N LYS A 24 12.02 14.10 26.79
CA LYS A 24 11.88 14.76 28.10
C LYS A 24 10.87 15.91 28.08
N GLU A 25 10.96 16.79 27.09
CA GLU A 25 10.25 18.07 27.07
C GLU A 25 8.91 18.01 26.32
N CYS A 26 8.78 17.11 25.34
CA CYS A 26 7.57 17.01 24.55
C CYS A 26 6.62 15.92 25.09
N ALA A 27 5.48 16.34 25.66
CA ALA A 27 4.50 15.43 26.24
C ALA A 27 4.05 14.32 25.26
N SER A 28 3.90 14.64 23.97
CA SER A 28 3.50 13.67 22.93
C SER A 28 4.54 12.59 22.63
N TYR A 29 5.79 12.75 23.09
CA TYR A 29 6.89 11.83 22.78
C TYR A 29 7.38 11.02 23.98
N ARG A 30 6.81 11.21 25.18
CA ARG A 30 7.27 10.52 26.40
C ARG A 30 7.21 8.99 26.31
N HIS A 31 6.25 8.46 25.56
CA HIS A 31 6.06 7.02 25.34
C HIS A 31 6.81 6.50 24.11
N LYS A 32 7.47 7.38 23.33
CA LYS A 32 8.22 7.01 22.12
C LYS A 32 9.68 6.71 22.45
N THR A 33 10.39 6.07 21.53
CA THR A 33 11.78 5.61 21.72
C THR A 33 12.77 6.62 21.12
N VAL A 34 13.83 6.96 21.86
CA VAL A 34 14.89 7.85 21.37
C VAL A 34 15.67 7.14 20.26
N GLY A 35 16.03 7.88 19.21
CA GLY A 35 16.71 7.33 18.04
C GLY A 35 15.78 6.71 16.99
N GLU A 36 14.50 6.56 17.30
CA GLU A 36 13.47 6.08 16.37
C GLU A 36 12.65 7.24 15.80
N PRO A 37 12.08 7.08 14.58
CA PRO A 37 11.09 8.02 14.07
C PRO A 37 9.93 8.21 15.04
N VAL A 38 9.44 9.44 15.16
CA VAL A 38 8.26 9.72 15.96
C VAL A 38 6.97 9.40 15.22
N ASP A 39 6.94 9.57 13.90
CA ASP A 39 5.76 9.36 13.06
C ASP A 39 6.16 8.52 11.84
N GLU A 40 5.20 7.85 11.19
CA GLU A 40 5.46 6.97 10.04
C GLU A 40 6.08 7.75 8.85
N CYS A 41 5.67 9.00 8.66
CA CYS A 41 6.29 9.89 7.67
C CYS A 41 7.60 10.50 8.22
N SER A 42 8.60 9.65 8.44
CA SER A 42 9.87 10.04 9.09
C SER A 42 10.72 11.03 8.28
N MET A 43 10.44 11.19 6.99
CA MET A 43 11.18 12.10 6.09
C MET A 43 10.76 13.57 6.23
N VAL A 44 9.68 13.85 6.98
CA VAL A 44 9.15 15.19 7.14
C VAL A 44 8.89 15.46 8.62
N ALA A 45 9.40 16.59 9.12
CA ALA A 45 9.17 17.01 10.50
C ALA A 45 8.63 18.44 10.57
N VAL A 46 7.73 18.70 11.52
CA VAL A 46 7.24 20.07 11.75
C VAL A 46 8.40 20.95 12.25
N ALA A 47 8.53 22.15 11.69
CA ALA A 47 9.68 23.03 11.93
C ALA A 47 9.94 23.26 13.41
N HIS A 48 8.90 23.55 14.21
CA HIS A 48 9.07 23.79 15.64
C HIS A 48 9.64 22.58 16.40
N LYS A 49 9.42 21.34 15.92
CA LYS A 49 10.00 20.15 16.56
C LYS A 49 11.49 20.05 16.29
N VAL A 50 11.90 20.38 15.07
CA VAL A 50 13.32 20.40 14.67
C VAL A 50 14.04 21.57 15.34
N ASP A 51 13.48 22.78 15.26
CA ASP A 51 14.09 24.00 15.78
C ASP A 51 14.28 23.95 17.30
N ASN A 52 13.35 23.31 18.03
CA ASN A 52 13.51 23.07 19.47
C ASN A 52 14.43 21.90 19.82
N GLY A 53 14.94 21.17 18.81
CA GLY A 53 15.83 20.02 18.98
C GLY A 53 15.12 18.77 19.51
N TYR A 54 13.81 18.64 19.31
CA TYR A 54 13.03 17.48 19.74
C TYR A 54 13.20 16.28 18.82
N VAL A 55 13.40 16.55 17.53
CA VAL A 55 13.78 15.55 16.54
C VAL A 55 15.00 16.05 15.77
N ILE A 56 15.82 15.13 15.28
CA ILE A 56 17.03 15.43 14.52
C ILE A 56 17.10 14.57 13.27
N GLU A 57 17.66 15.12 12.21
CA GLU A 57 17.90 14.40 10.96
C GLU A 57 19.08 13.42 11.12
N THR A 58 18.89 12.15 10.76
CA THR A 58 19.89 11.08 10.81
C THR A 58 19.82 10.22 9.55
N ALA A 59 20.92 9.53 9.20
CA ALA A 59 20.92 8.60 8.07
C ALA A 59 20.01 7.39 8.33
N ILE A 60 19.26 6.96 7.31
CA ILE A 60 18.44 5.75 7.38
C ILE A 60 19.37 4.54 7.33
N LYS A 61 19.25 3.68 8.34
CA LYS A 61 20.06 2.46 8.40
C LYS A 61 19.71 1.55 7.22
N GLY A 62 20.74 1.09 6.50
CA GLY A 62 20.58 0.19 5.36
C GLY A 62 20.17 0.86 4.04
N TRP A 63 20.10 2.20 4.00
CA TRP A 63 19.82 2.92 2.76
C TRP A 63 20.90 2.68 1.71
N THR A 64 20.51 2.23 0.53
CA THR A 64 21.41 1.88 -0.57
C THR A 64 20.74 2.03 -1.92
N LYS A 65 21.51 1.91 -3.00
CA LYS A 65 20.99 1.75 -4.36
C LYS A 65 20.49 0.32 -4.57
N LEU A 66 19.29 0.20 -5.13
CA LEU A 66 18.57 -1.03 -5.34
C LEU A 66 18.05 -1.08 -6.77
N LYS A 67 17.66 -2.29 -7.19
CA LYS A 67 16.96 -2.54 -8.44
C LYS A 67 15.53 -2.91 -8.14
N GLY A 68 14.61 -2.37 -8.92
CA GLY A 68 13.19 -2.67 -8.81
C GLY A 68 12.53 -2.63 -10.18
N PHE A 69 11.22 -2.67 -10.19
CA PHE A 69 10.41 -2.81 -11.39
C PHE A 69 9.33 -1.74 -11.43
N GLU A 70 9.23 -1.00 -12.53
CA GLU A 70 8.12 -0.09 -12.79
C GLU A 70 7.21 -0.69 -13.86
N VAL A 71 5.90 -0.50 -13.69
CA VAL A 71 4.90 -0.84 -14.71
C VAL A 71 4.57 0.42 -15.48
N VAL A 72 4.91 0.44 -16.77
CA VAL A 72 4.85 1.64 -17.61
C VAL A 72 4.23 1.37 -18.98
N TYR A 73 3.79 2.43 -19.64
CA TYR A 73 3.39 2.42 -21.04
C TYR A 73 3.95 3.65 -21.75
N TYR A 74 3.96 3.60 -23.08
CA TYR A 74 4.41 4.69 -23.92
C TYR A 74 3.22 5.27 -24.69
N LYS A 75 3.01 6.57 -24.58
CA LYS A 75 1.96 7.29 -25.31
C LYS A 75 2.53 8.59 -25.89
N ASN A 76 2.40 8.78 -27.20
CA ASN A 76 2.91 9.95 -27.90
C ASN A 76 4.40 10.24 -27.64
N GLY A 77 5.23 9.20 -27.52
CA GLY A 77 6.66 9.33 -27.21
C GLY A 77 7.00 9.58 -25.74
N TYR A 78 6.01 9.70 -24.86
CA TYR A 78 6.21 9.85 -23.42
C TYR A 78 6.13 8.50 -22.73
N ARG A 79 7.07 8.25 -21.82
CA ARG A 79 7.04 7.15 -20.86
C ARG A 79 6.16 7.55 -19.67
N LEU A 80 5.10 6.78 -19.40
CA LEU A 80 4.13 7.07 -18.37
C LEU A 80 3.98 5.87 -17.42
N PRO A 81 3.87 6.09 -16.09
CA PRO A 81 3.56 5.01 -15.17
C PRO A 81 2.10 4.56 -15.34
N ALA A 82 1.86 3.27 -15.16
CA ALA A 82 0.51 2.76 -14.97
C ALA A 82 0.01 3.19 -13.59
N GLY A 83 -1.08 3.96 -13.52
CA GLY A 83 -1.60 4.46 -12.26
C GLY A 83 -0.61 5.36 -11.52
N ASN A 84 -0.32 5.00 -10.26
CA ASN A 84 0.59 5.78 -9.43
C ASN A 84 2.06 5.47 -9.77
N PRO A 85 2.93 6.50 -9.88
CA PRO A 85 4.37 6.27 -10.03
C PRO A 85 4.91 5.52 -8.81
N GLN A 86 5.28 4.25 -8.98
CA GLN A 86 5.85 3.42 -7.93
C GLN A 86 6.83 2.39 -8.47
N VAL A 87 7.85 2.10 -7.68
CA VAL A 87 8.86 1.06 -7.95
C VAL A 87 8.57 -0.14 -7.07
N PHE A 88 8.35 -1.30 -7.68
CA PHE A 88 8.19 -2.56 -6.96
C PHE A 88 9.55 -3.20 -6.71
N PRO A 89 9.92 -3.53 -5.46
CA PRO A 89 11.16 -4.25 -5.19
C PRO A 89 11.13 -5.71 -5.70
N VAL A 90 9.93 -6.26 -5.93
CA VAL A 90 9.72 -7.66 -6.33
C VAL A 90 8.94 -7.74 -7.64
N ARG A 91 9.49 -8.45 -8.64
CA ARG A 91 8.90 -8.56 -9.98
C ARG A 91 7.47 -9.10 -9.99
N LYS A 92 7.19 -10.12 -9.16
CA LYS A 92 5.86 -10.73 -9.02
C LYS A 92 4.77 -9.69 -8.72
N ARG A 93 5.08 -8.68 -7.88
CA ARG A 93 4.12 -7.62 -7.52
C ARG A 93 3.87 -6.69 -8.71
N ALA A 94 4.90 -6.35 -9.47
CA ALA A 94 4.76 -5.61 -10.72
C ALA A 94 3.95 -6.38 -11.78
N GLU A 95 4.10 -7.70 -11.87
CA GLU A 95 3.32 -8.55 -12.79
C GLU A 95 1.83 -8.56 -12.45
N ILE A 96 1.49 -8.69 -11.16
CA ILE A 96 0.09 -8.61 -10.69
C ILE A 96 -0.48 -7.21 -10.96
N TYR A 97 0.28 -6.15 -10.63
CA TYR A 97 -0.12 -4.77 -10.89
C TYR A 97 -0.34 -4.50 -12.38
N LYS A 98 0.56 -4.99 -13.25
CA LYS A 98 0.38 -4.93 -14.71
C LYS A 98 -0.94 -5.59 -15.13
N LYS A 99 -1.19 -6.82 -14.69
CA LYS A 99 -2.43 -7.55 -14.99
C LYS A 99 -3.68 -6.81 -14.52
N HIS A 100 -3.61 -6.14 -13.37
CA HIS A 100 -4.71 -5.29 -12.87
C HIS A 100 -5.04 -4.19 -13.89
N TYR A 101 -4.06 -3.41 -14.35
CA TYR A 101 -4.31 -2.33 -15.31
C TYR A 101 -4.69 -2.84 -16.70
N GLU A 102 -4.13 -3.96 -17.15
CA GLU A 102 -4.52 -4.62 -18.41
C GLU A 102 -5.96 -5.14 -18.38
N SER A 103 -6.55 -5.34 -17.19
CA SER A 103 -7.94 -5.78 -17.08
C SER A 103 -8.97 -4.69 -17.33
N TYR A 104 -8.55 -3.41 -17.32
CA TYR A 104 -9.47 -2.30 -17.56
C TYR A 104 -9.81 -2.16 -19.05
N PRO A 105 -11.11 -2.18 -19.42
CA PRO A 105 -11.50 -2.04 -20.83
C PRO A 105 -11.10 -0.71 -21.48
N TRP A 106 -10.90 0.33 -20.67
CA TRP A 106 -10.49 1.66 -21.13
C TRP A 106 -8.97 1.82 -21.30
N PHE A 107 -8.17 0.83 -20.87
CA PHE A 107 -6.72 0.88 -20.98
C PHE A 107 -6.26 0.20 -22.28
N ASP A 108 -5.90 1.01 -23.27
CA ASP A 108 -5.60 0.57 -24.64
C ASP A 108 -4.09 0.52 -24.97
N ASN A 109 -3.23 0.95 -24.05
CA ASN A 109 -1.79 1.01 -24.27
C ASN A 109 -1.12 -0.31 -23.83
N GLY A 110 -0.11 -0.76 -24.57
CA GLY A 110 0.70 -1.91 -24.18
C GLY A 110 1.51 -1.60 -22.93
N LEU A 111 1.27 -2.35 -21.85
CA LEU A 111 2.02 -2.22 -20.60
C LEU A 111 3.30 -3.06 -20.62
N LEU A 112 4.35 -2.50 -20.05
CA LEU A 112 5.68 -3.10 -19.93
C LEU A 112 6.12 -3.07 -18.48
N ILE A 113 6.98 -4.02 -18.11
CA ILE A 113 7.71 -4.01 -16.85
C ILE A 113 9.15 -3.67 -17.16
N GLU A 114 9.62 -2.54 -16.66
CA GLU A 114 11.00 -2.09 -16.83
C GLU A 114 11.77 -2.20 -15.52
N GLU A 115 13.01 -2.70 -15.59
CA GLU A 115 13.92 -2.68 -14.45
C GLU A 115 14.48 -1.26 -14.28
N VAL A 116 14.43 -0.73 -13.07
CA VAL A 116 14.92 0.61 -12.74
C VAL A 116 15.82 0.57 -11.51
N GLU A 117 16.72 1.55 -11.41
CA GLU A 117 17.47 1.80 -10.18
C GLU A 117 16.69 2.76 -9.28
N TYR A 118 16.62 2.45 -8.00
CA TYR A 118 16.07 3.34 -6.98
C TYR A 118 16.95 3.32 -5.73
N GLU A 119 16.68 4.21 -4.79
CA GLU A 119 17.34 4.19 -3.49
C GLU A 119 16.32 3.91 -2.40
N GLY A 120 16.69 3.05 -1.45
CA GLY A 120 15.80 2.61 -0.39
C GLY A 120 16.49 1.66 0.58
N VAL A 121 15.69 1.08 1.46
CA VAL A 121 16.12 -0.02 2.32
C VAL A 121 15.71 -1.33 1.63
N PRO A 122 16.59 -2.35 1.55
CA PRO A 122 16.21 -3.67 1.05
C PRO A 122 15.05 -4.24 1.87
N LEU A 123 14.12 -4.93 1.21
CA LEU A 123 13.06 -5.65 1.91
C LEU A 123 13.65 -6.73 2.82
N GLY A 124 13.06 -6.87 4.00
CA GLY A 124 13.23 -8.01 4.87
C GLY A 124 12.72 -9.32 4.27
N GLU A 125 12.93 -10.41 4.99
CA GLU A 125 12.37 -11.71 4.61
C GLU A 125 10.86 -11.73 4.84
N SER A 126 10.10 -12.18 3.85
CA SER A 126 8.66 -12.36 4.00
C SER A 126 8.35 -13.50 4.96
N ARG A 127 7.43 -13.24 5.90
CA ARG A 127 6.82 -14.31 6.69
C ARG A 127 6.04 -15.26 5.78
N THR A 128 6.03 -16.54 6.11
CA THR A 128 5.22 -17.54 5.39
C THR A 128 4.18 -18.22 6.29
N TYR A 129 3.07 -18.64 5.67
CA TYR A 129 2.04 -19.47 6.27
C TYR A 129 1.59 -20.52 5.25
N ASN A 130 1.68 -21.80 5.61
CA ASN A 130 1.39 -22.94 4.73
C ASN A 130 2.11 -22.84 3.36
N GLY A 131 3.38 -22.41 3.36
CA GLY A 131 4.19 -22.30 2.15
C GLY A 131 3.87 -21.09 1.26
N LYS A 132 2.95 -20.21 1.68
CA LYS A 132 2.65 -18.95 0.98
C LYS A 132 3.14 -17.75 1.78
N GLU A 133 3.69 -16.75 1.10
CA GLU A 133 4.06 -15.47 1.70
C GLU A 133 2.84 -14.75 2.30
N VAL A 134 3.06 -14.13 3.45
CA VAL A 134 2.09 -13.27 4.14
C VAL A 134 2.50 -11.83 3.91
N ILE A 135 1.62 -11.04 3.30
CA ILE A 135 1.79 -9.62 3.07
C ILE A 135 1.57 -8.89 4.39
N ASP A 136 2.62 -8.24 4.87
CA ASP A 136 2.59 -7.33 6.01
C ASP A 136 2.82 -5.88 5.54
N LYS A 137 3.01 -4.96 6.48
CA LYS A 137 3.26 -3.53 6.17
C LYS A 137 4.48 -3.30 5.28
N GLU A 138 5.55 -4.10 5.42
CA GLU A 138 6.77 -3.93 4.62
C GLU A 138 6.58 -4.47 3.19
N HIS A 139 5.77 -5.52 3.03
CA HIS A 139 5.56 -6.22 1.77
C HIS A 139 4.30 -5.76 1.01
N TYR A 140 3.63 -4.71 1.47
CA TYR A 140 2.42 -4.18 0.85
C TYR A 140 2.71 -3.03 -0.11
N PHE A 141 2.31 -3.20 -1.37
CA PHE A 141 2.50 -2.24 -2.46
C PHE A 141 1.17 -1.80 -3.10
N GLY A 142 0.10 -1.79 -2.30
CA GLY A 142 -1.27 -1.52 -2.76
C GLY A 142 -2.05 -2.78 -3.16
N LEU A 143 -3.38 -2.72 -3.01
CA LEU A 143 -4.27 -3.83 -3.38
C LEU A 143 -4.25 -4.16 -4.88
N ASP A 144 -3.97 -3.17 -5.73
CA ASP A 144 -3.80 -3.38 -7.18
C ASP A 144 -2.62 -4.32 -7.50
N ALA A 145 -1.66 -4.48 -6.58
CA ALA A 145 -0.51 -5.40 -6.68
C ALA A 145 -0.75 -6.72 -5.91
N CYS A 146 -2.01 -7.01 -5.57
CA CYS A 146 -2.45 -8.21 -4.87
C CYS A 146 -3.50 -8.96 -5.68
N GLU A 147 -3.61 -10.27 -5.47
CA GLU A 147 -4.61 -11.09 -6.15
C GLU A 147 -5.37 -11.99 -5.17
N ALA A 148 -6.55 -12.44 -5.60
CA ALA A 148 -7.36 -13.33 -4.79
C ALA A 148 -6.56 -14.59 -4.39
N GLY A 149 -6.65 -14.96 -3.12
CA GLY A 149 -5.87 -16.00 -2.49
C GLY A 149 -4.61 -15.50 -1.77
N ASP A 150 -4.16 -14.25 -1.96
CA ASP A 150 -3.04 -13.67 -1.21
C ASP A 150 -3.30 -13.61 0.30
N TYR A 151 -2.27 -13.91 1.09
CA TYR A 151 -2.36 -13.90 2.55
C TYR A 151 -1.85 -12.58 3.09
N PHE A 152 -2.55 -12.07 4.09
CA PHE A 152 -2.29 -10.80 4.75
C PHE A 152 -2.15 -11.03 6.24
N SER A 153 -1.25 -10.26 6.85
CA SER A 153 -1.12 -10.19 8.30
C SER A 153 -2.33 -9.47 8.90
N GLU A 154 -2.57 -9.61 10.20
CA GLU A 154 -3.70 -8.93 10.85
C GLU A 154 -3.45 -7.43 11.06
N ASP A 155 -2.19 -7.02 11.21
CA ASP A 155 -1.77 -5.63 11.35
C ASP A 155 -2.15 -4.76 10.13
N ILE A 156 -2.02 -5.28 8.92
CA ILE A 156 -2.45 -4.55 7.72
C ILE A 156 -3.98 -4.53 7.56
N ILE A 157 -4.67 -5.58 7.99
CA ILE A 157 -6.14 -5.61 8.00
C ILE A 157 -6.69 -4.56 8.96
N ASN A 158 -6.08 -4.41 10.14
CA ASN A 158 -6.44 -3.38 11.10
C ASN A 158 -6.21 -1.98 10.52
N GLU A 159 -5.11 -1.76 9.80
CA GLU A 159 -4.83 -0.48 9.15
C GLU A 159 -5.93 -0.10 8.12
N PHE A 160 -6.40 -1.05 7.31
CA PHE A 160 -7.51 -0.79 6.39
C PHE A 160 -8.80 -0.38 7.08
N VAL A 161 -9.10 -0.98 8.24
CA VAL A 161 -10.29 -0.69 9.05
C VAL A 161 -10.16 0.64 9.80
N ASP A 162 -8.95 1.00 10.20
CA ASP A 162 -8.65 2.26 10.90
C ASP A 162 -8.69 3.47 9.93
N ILE A 163 -8.39 3.27 8.65
CA ILE A 163 -8.48 4.31 7.61
C ILE A 163 -9.94 4.62 7.27
N LEU A 164 -10.77 3.59 7.07
CA LEU A 164 -12.18 3.73 6.70
C LEU A 164 -13.05 2.70 7.42
N PRO A 165 -14.18 3.11 8.05
CA PRO A 165 -15.10 2.17 8.66
C PRO A 165 -15.54 1.09 7.68
N PRO A 166 -15.50 -0.21 8.05
CA PRO A 166 -15.74 -1.30 7.13
C PRO A 166 -17.20 -1.35 6.69
N THR A 167 -17.45 -1.69 5.43
CA THR A 167 -18.81 -1.93 4.90
C THR A 167 -19.46 -3.14 5.55
N TYR A 168 -18.64 -4.15 5.89
CA TYR A 168 -19.07 -5.36 6.58
C TYR A 168 -17.89 -5.96 7.35
N MET A 169 -18.11 -6.42 8.58
CA MET A 169 -17.05 -6.97 9.42
C MET A 169 -17.52 -8.21 10.19
N ARG A 170 -17.07 -9.37 9.73
CA ARG A 170 -17.13 -10.66 10.42
C ARG A 170 -15.85 -11.45 10.15
N CYS A 171 -15.57 -12.43 11.00
CA CYS A 171 -14.35 -13.25 10.87
C CYS A 171 -14.25 -13.95 9.51
N ASN A 172 -15.36 -14.35 8.91
CA ASN A 172 -15.41 -15.03 7.61
C ASN A 172 -15.61 -14.09 6.40
N CYS A 173 -15.79 -12.78 6.64
CA CYS A 173 -15.97 -11.76 5.61
C CYS A 173 -15.78 -10.35 6.21
N LEU A 174 -14.68 -9.71 5.84
CA LEU A 174 -14.37 -8.32 6.11
C LEU A 174 -14.33 -7.58 4.78
N GLN A 175 -15.00 -6.43 4.68
CA GLN A 175 -15.05 -5.60 3.49
C GLN A 175 -14.68 -4.17 3.86
N ILE A 176 -13.66 -3.62 3.18
CA ILE A 176 -13.21 -2.24 3.37
C ILE A 176 -14.37 -1.27 3.06
N GLY A 177 -14.35 -0.09 3.68
CA GLY A 177 -15.47 0.88 3.64
C GLY A 177 -15.87 1.32 2.24
N GLU A 178 -14.91 1.59 1.35
CA GLU A 178 -15.20 2.14 0.02
C GLU A 178 -15.46 1.04 -1.04
N PRO A 179 -16.48 1.24 -1.91
CA PRO A 179 -16.63 0.44 -3.11
C PRO A 179 -15.42 0.55 -4.02
N VAL A 180 -14.93 -0.58 -4.53
CA VAL A 180 -13.87 -0.62 -5.54
C VAL A 180 -14.43 -0.40 -6.93
N SER A 181 -15.58 -1.02 -7.23
CA SER A 181 -16.23 -0.92 -8.54
C SER A 181 -17.73 -1.25 -8.42
N HIS A 182 -18.40 -1.27 -9.57
CA HIS A 182 -19.74 -1.81 -9.73
C HIS A 182 -19.70 -2.86 -10.84
N LEU A 183 -20.35 -4.00 -10.63
CA LEU A 183 -20.47 -5.06 -11.64
C LEU A 183 -21.94 -5.50 -11.76
N PHE A 184 -22.28 -6.11 -12.89
CA PHE A 184 -23.55 -6.81 -13.05
C PHE A 184 -23.54 -8.12 -12.26
N ASP A 185 -24.61 -8.36 -11.50
CA ASP A 185 -24.90 -9.68 -10.98
C ASP A 185 -25.62 -10.57 -12.01
N GLU A 186 -25.90 -11.81 -11.60
CA GLU A 186 -26.62 -12.81 -12.40
C GLU A 186 -28.02 -12.38 -12.85
N ASN A 187 -28.61 -11.38 -12.20
CA ASN A 187 -29.92 -10.82 -12.54
C ASN A 187 -29.81 -9.55 -13.41
N GLY A 188 -28.61 -9.19 -13.86
CA GLY A 188 -28.38 -7.97 -14.64
C GLY A 188 -28.51 -6.69 -13.82
N LYS A 189 -28.35 -6.75 -12.49
CA LYS A 189 -28.36 -5.56 -11.63
C LYS A 189 -26.95 -5.09 -11.31
N TRP A 190 -26.71 -3.78 -11.46
CA TRP A 190 -25.51 -3.13 -10.94
C TRP A 190 -25.43 -3.23 -9.42
N ARG A 191 -24.33 -3.76 -8.92
CA ARG A 191 -24.04 -3.86 -7.49
C ARG A 191 -22.60 -3.46 -7.23
N ALA A 192 -22.39 -2.73 -6.14
CA ALA A 192 -21.06 -2.35 -5.66
C ALA A 192 -20.26 -3.59 -5.23
N THR A 193 -18.99 -3.62 -5.60
CA THR A 193 -17.99 -4.58 -5.12
C THR A 193 -17.01 -3.91 -4.16
N TYR A 194 -16.46 -4.70 -3.25
CA TYR A 194 -15.60 -4.23 -2.16
C TYR A 194 -14.41 -5.18 -2.00
N SER A 195 -13.22 -4.63 -1.74
CA SER A 195 -12.05 -5.42 -1.34
C SER A 195 -12.40 -6.27 -0.12
N THR A 196 -12.38 -7.58 -0.30
CA THR A 196 -12.92 -8.52 0.68
C THR A 196 -11.84 -9.45 1.21
N PHE A 197 -11.87 -9.72 2.50
CA PHE A 197 -10.96 -10.64 3.19
C PHE A 197 -11.75 -11.64 4.03
N LYS A 198 -11.17 -12.83 4.25
CA LYS A 198 -11.67 -13.81 5.21
C LYS A 198 -10.52 -14.26 6.10
N ARG A 199 -10.78 -14.43 7.40
CA ARG A 199 -9.78 -14.96 8.32
C ARG A 199 -9.68 -16.47 8.14
N ILE A 200 -8.47 -16.97 7.88
CA ILE A 200 -8.21 -18.40 7.66
C ILE A 200 -7.47 -19.04 8.84
N ALA A 201 -6.76 -18.25 9.63
CA ALA A 201 -6.12 -18.66 10.87
C ALA A 201 -5.97 -17.47 11.82
N ASN A 202 -5.51 -17.71 13.05
CA ASN A 202 -5.20 -16.61 13.97
C ASN A 202 -4.12 -15.70 13.38
N GLY A 203 -4.44 -14.41 13.22
CA GLY A 203 -3.52 -13.43 12.64
C GLY A 203 -3.30 -13.53 11.12
N ILE A 204 -4.03 -14.41 10.40
CA ILE A 204 -3.85 -14.62 8.95
C ILE A 204 -5.19 -14.47 8.22
N TRP A 205 -5.20 -13.59 7.23
CA TRP A 205 -6.34 -13.29 6.39
C TRP A 205 -6.04 -13.61 4.94
N GLU A 206 -7.02 -14.11 4.20
CA GLU A 206 -6.93 -14.33 2.76
C GLU A 206 -7.74 -13.26 2.04
N TYR A 207 -7.14 -12.62 1.04
CA TYR A 207 -7.83 -11.70 0.15
C TYR A 207 -8.71 -12.48 -0.83
N CYS A 208 -10.01 -12.21 -0.83
CA CYS A 208 -10.99 -12.86 -1.70
C CYS A 208 -11.15 -12.16 -3.06
N GLY A 209 -10.46 -11.03 -3.27
CA GLY A 209 -10.73 -10.11 -4.38
C GLY A 209 -11.91 -9.19 -4.10
N ASP A 210 -12.39 -8.54 -5.15
CA ASP A 210 -13.49 -7.57 -5.07
C ASP A 210 -14.82 -8.31 -5.16
N CYS A 211 -15.47 -8.49 -4.01
CA CYS A 211 -16.72 -9.24 -3.90
C CYS A 211 -17.90 -8.30 -3.73
N PHE A 212 -19.10 -8.72 -4.11
CA PHE A 212 -20.31 -7.97 -3.76
C PHE A 212 -20.48 -7.86 -2.25
N LYS A 213 -21.21 -6.83 -1.81
CA LYS A 213 -21.49 -6.61 -0.39
C LYS A 213 -22.01 -7.87 0.32
N ARG A 214 -21.37 -8.22 1.45
CA ARG A 214 -21.60 -9.40 2.31
C ARG A 214 -21.26 -10.76 1.68
N GLU A 215 -20.60 -10.77 0.55
CA GLU A 215 -20.11 -11.99 -0.12
C GLU A 215 -18.59 -12.07 -0.03
N ASN A 216 -18.02 -13.26 -0.19
CA ASN A 216 -16.58 -13.50 -0.16
C ASN A 216 -16.11 -14.35 -1.36
N ILE A 217 -16.87 -14.30 -2.44
CA ILE A 217 -16.60 -14.96 -3.72
C ILE A 217 -16.61 -13.88 -4.80
N LYS A 218 -15.50 -13.72 -5.51
CA LYS A 218 -15.39 -12.80 -6.64
C LYS A 218 -16.21 -13.32 -7.82
N ARG A 219 -17.16 -12.51 -8.29
CA ARG A 219 -18.06 -12.79 -9.42
C ARG A 219 -18.60 -11.49 -10.01
N GLY A 220 -19.34 -11.60 -11.10
CA GLY A 220 -19.96 -10.48 -11.80
C GLY A 220 -19.15 -10.05 -13.01
N ASN A 221 -19.82 -9.37 -13.94
CA ASN A 221 -19.26 -9.02 -15.24
C ASN A 221 -19.41 -7.51 -15.50
N VAL A 222 -18.51 -6.97 -16.33
CA VAL A 222 -18.60 -5.60 -16.84
C VAL A 222 -19.54 -5.49 -18.05
N GLU A 223 -19.84 -6.62 -18.71
CA GLU A 223 -20.76 -6.70 -19.85
C GLU A 223 -22.21 -6.82 -19.37
N GLY A 224 -22.85 -5.67 -19.14
CA GLY A 224 -24.30 -5.59 -19.25
C GLY A 224 -24.66 -5.25 -20.68
N ARG A 225 -25.58 -6.02 -21.25
CA ARG A 225 -26.15 -5.83 -22.60
C ARG A 225 -26.33 -4.35 -22.93
N TYR A 226 -25.50 -3.83 -23.84
CA TYR A 226 -25.86 -2.69 -24.66
C TYR A 226 -26.79 -3.19 -25.78
N ASP A 227 -28.00 -3.62 -25.41
CA ASP A 227 -29.08 -3.71 -26.39
C ASP A 227 -29.79 -2.35 -26.36
N ILE A 228 -29.31 -1.41 -27.19
CA ILE A 228 -30.05 -0.22 -27.61
C ILE A 228 -30.65 -0.51 -28.98
#